data_AF-A0A6J1N685-F1
#
_entry.id   AF-A0A6J1N685-F1
#
_cell.length_a   1.000
_cell.length_b   1.000
_cell.length_c   1.000
_cell.angle_alpha   90.00
_cell.angle_beta   90.00
_cell.angle_gamma   90.00
#
_symmetry.space_group_name_H-M   'P 1'
#
loop_
_entity.id
_entity.type
_entity.pdbx_description
1 polymer ?
#
loop_
_entity_poly.entity_id
_entity_poly.type
_entity_poly.pdbx_seq_one_letter_code
_entity_poly.pdbx_strand_id
1 'polypeptide(L)'
;MPMTSIFSEMLLVPRTDYATLSCFFSEKFRRIRSMPINYPVSPLAQVLQGYGFGMLMELYDRVMSADRILKLNVTPLSPFEFLEPLMEAEIESVTKEEYQEYTDFFIKYSPLRKARDEYAIINTYRAAVYDTIVAKEQEKKE
;
A
#
# COMPACT_ATOMS: atom_id res chain seq x y z
N MET A 1 -11.69 26.37 -17.83
CA MET A 1 -11.19 26.09 -16.47
C MET A 1 -10.83 24.61 -16.41
N PRO A 2 -9.68 24.22 -15.82
CA PRO A 2 -9.37 22.81 -15.65
C PRO A 2 -10.41 22.17 -14.71
N MET A 3 -10.84 20.92 -14.99
CA MET A 3 -11.83 20.20 -14.15
C MET A 3 -11.45 20.15 -12.66
N THR A 4 -10.16 20.27 -12.38
CA THR A 4 -9.59 20.35 -11.03
C THR A 4 -10.12 21.52 -10.19
N SER A 5 -10.60 22.62 -10.80
CA SER A 5 -11.15 23.76 -10.05
C SER A 5 -12.61 23.57 -9.63
N ILE A 6 -13.27 22.49 -10.07
CA ILE A 6 -14.66 22.18 -9.72
C ILE A 6 -14.73 21.41 -8.40
N PHE A 7 -13.72 20.58 -8.12
CA PHE A 7 -13.64 19.78 -6.91
C PHE A 7 -12.97 20.57 -5.79
N SER A 8 -13.63 20.67 -4.64
CA SER A 8 -13.08 21.34 -3.45
C SER A 8 -11.94 20.54 -2.81
N GLU A 9 -12.00 19.21 -2.92
CA GLU A 9 -11.05 18.29 -2.35
C GLU A 9 -10.68 17.21 -3.37
N MET A 10 -9.44 16.73 -3.27
CA MET A 10 -8.95 15.59 -4.01
C MET A 10 -8.36 14.60 -3.02
N LEU A 11 -8.54 13.31 -3.29
CA LEU A 11 -7.97 12.23 -2.51
C LEU A 11 -7.17 11.33 -3.46
N LEU A 12 -5.88 11.17 -3.18
CA LEU A 12 -5.05 10.19 -3.86
C LEU A 12 -5.25 8.84 -3.19
N VAL A 13 -5.72 7.86 -3.95
CA VAL A 13 -5.80 6.48 -3.49
C VAL A 13 -4.41 5.86 -3.63
N PRO A 14 -3.81 5.36 -2.53
CA PRO A 14 -2.48 4.81 -2.60
C PRO A 14 -2.45 3.50 -3.38
N ARG A 15 -1.33 3.28 -4.08
CA ARG A 15 -0.99 1.96 -4.60
C ARG A 15 -0.91 0.96 -3.45
N THR A 16 -1.34 -0.26 -3.70
CA THR A 16 -1.18 -1.36 -2.74
C THR A 16 0.29 -1.59 -2.41
N ASP A 17 0.59 -1.62 -1.12
CA ASP A 17 1.92 -1.92 -0.60
C ASP A 17 1.93 -3.28 0.11
N TYR A 18 3.13 -3.74 0.43
CA TYR A 18 3.32 -5.00 1.13
C TYR A 18 2.56 -5.03 2.47
N ALA A 19 2.59 -3.94 3.25
CA ALA A 19 1.99 -3.91 4.57
C ALA A 19 0.46 -3.98 4.51
N THR A 20 -0.17 -3.20 3.62
CA THR A 20 -1.64 -3.23 3.42
C THR A 20 -2.10 -4.61 2.97
N LEU A 21 -1.38 -5.23 2.03
CA LEU A 21 -1.76 -6.57 1.56
C LEU A 21 -1.53 -7.66 2.61
N SER A 22 -0.42 -7.61 3.33
CA SER A 22 -0.14 -8.53 4.44
C SER A 22 -1.23 -8.42 5.53
N CYS A 23 -1.63 -7.19 5.87
CA CYS A 23 -2.72 -6.94 6.80
C CYS A 23 -4.06 -7.48 6.27
N PHE A 24 -4.40 -7.16 5.02
CA PHE A 24 -5.63 -7.60 4.36
C PHE A 24 -5.76 -9.13 4.37
N PHE A 25 -4.76 -9.86 3.87
CA PHE A 25 -4.80 -11.32 3.84
C PHE A 25 -4.76 -11.92 5.24
N SER A 26 -4.00 -11.35 6.17
CA SER A 26 -3.98 -11.80 7.57
C SER A 26 -5.36 -11.70 8.21
N GLU A 27 -6.04 -10.57 8.06
CA GLU A 27 -7.37 -10.38 8.62
C GLU A 27 -8.40 -11.30 7.96
N LYS A 28 -8.36 -11.44 6.63
CA LYS A 28 -9.28 -12.30 5.88
C LYS A 28 -9.11 -13.77 6.26
N PHE A 29 -7.88 -14.27 6.29
CA PHE A 29 -7.60 -15.66 6.65
C PHE A 29 -7.90 -15.96 8.12
N ARG A 30 -7.64 -15.03 9.04
CA ARG A 30 -8.00 -15.21 10.47
C ARG A 30 -9.50 -15.36 10.70
N ARG A 31 -10.35 -14.81 9.82
CA ARG A 31 -11.81 -14.97 9.92
C ARG A 31 -12.28 -16.38 9.52
N ILE A 32 -11.44 -17.14 8.83
CA ILE A 32 -11.78 -18.50 8.37
C ILE A 32 -11.28 -19.51 9.39
N ARG A 33 -12.22 -20.21 10.05
CA ARG A 33 -11.90 -21.20 11.08
C ARG A 33 -11.01 -22.35 10.59
N SER A 34 -11.19 -22.77 9.34
CA SER A 34 -10.42 -23.86 8.73
C SER A 34 -8.99 -23.47 8.35
N MET A 35 -8.61 -22.20 8.51
CA MET A 35 -7.32 -21.70 8.07
C MET A 35 -6.27 -21.76 9.19
N PRO A 36 -5.03 -22.20 8.92
CA PRO A 36 -3.94 -22.12 9.87
C PRO A 36 -3.69 -20.68 10.36
N ILE A 37 -3.54 -20.51 11.68
CA ILE A 37 -3.25 -19.21 12.32
C ILE A 37 -1.95 -18.59 11.78
N ASN A 38 -0.96 -19.43 11.45
CA ASN A 38 0.37 -19.03 11.01
C ASN A 38 0.54 -19.15 9.48
N TYR A 39 -0.53 -18.99 8.71
CA TYR A 39 -0.41 -19.04 7.25
C TYR A 39 0.54 -17.94 6.75
N PRO A 40 1.55 -18.27 5.90
CA PRO A 40 2.51 -17.30 5.42
C PRO A 40 1.88 -16.37 4.38
N VAL A 41 1.41 -15.19 4.82
CA VAL A 41 0.83 -14.15 3.94
C VAL A 41 1.90 -13.31 3.24
N SER A 42 3.12 -13.28 3.76
CA SER A 42 4.20 -12.42 3.25
C SER A 42 4.55 -12.69 1.78
N PRO A 43 4.71 -13.94 1.32
CA PRO A 43 5.00 -14.22 -0.09
C PRO A 43 3.87 -13.75 -1.00
N LEU A 44 2.62 -13.97 -0.59
CA LEU A 44 1.45 -13.54 -1.35
C LEU A 44 1.39 -12.01 -1.47
N ALA A 45 1.64 -11.29 -0.38
CA ALA A 45 1.70 -9.83 -0.35
C ALA A 45 2.83 -9.26 -1.21
N GLN A 46 3.97 -9.96 -1.33
CA GLN A 46 5.07 -9.52 -2.20
C GLN A 46 4.73 -9.65 -3.68
N VAL A 47 4.11 -10.77 -4.08
CA VAL A 47 3.77 -11.01 -5.49
C VAL A 47 2.60 -10.11 -5.95
N LEU A 48 1.64 -9.87 -5.07
CA LEU A 48 0.44 -9.08 -5.39
C LEU A 48 0.62 -7.56 -5.21
N GLN A 49 1.84 -7.09 -4.92
CA GLN A 49 2.09 -5.67 -4.76
C GLN A 49 1.87 -4.90 -6.06
N GLY A 50 1.21 -3.74 -6.00
CA GLY A 50 1.02 -2.87 -7.15
C GLY A 50 -0.26 -3.15 -7.94
N TYR A 51 -0.93 -4.26 -7.68
CA TYR A 51 -2.24 -4.55 -8.25
C TYR A 51 -3.35 -3.72 -7.60
N GLY A 52 -4.36 -3.37 -8.38
CA GLY A 52 -5.52 -2.62 -7.90
C GLY A 52 -6.26 -3.37 -6.80
N PHE A 53 -6.59 -2.69 -5.71
CA PHE A 53 -7.19 -3.33 -4.53
C PHE A 53 -8.55 -3.99 -4.84
N GLY A 54 -9.38 -3.37 -5.69
CA GLY A 54 -10.66 -3.95 -6.11
C GLY A 54 -10.50 -5.31 -6.79
N MET A 55 -9.54 -5.43 -7.71
CA MET A 55 -9.21 -6.70 -8.34
C MET A 55 -8.73 -7.73 -7.33
N LEU A 56 -7.89 -7.34 -6.36
CA LEU A 56 -7.42 -8.26 -5.33
C LEU A 56 -8.56 -8.79 -4.45
N MET A 57 -9.61 -8.00 -4.23
CA MET A 57 -10.83 -8.47 -3.55
C MET A 57 -11.58 -9.49 -4.41
N GLU A 58 -11.76 -9.21 -5.71
CA GLU A 58 -12.40 -10.14 -6.64
C GLU A 58 -11.62 -11.45 -6.79
N LEU A 59 -10.29 -11.36 -6.90
CA LEU A 59 -9.37 -12.50 -6.93
C LEU A 59 -9.51 -13.33 -5.64
N TYR A 60 -9.53 -12.67 -4.49
CA TYR A 60 -9.74 -13.33 -3.21
C TYR A 60 -11.07 -14.08 -3.18
N ASP A 61 -12.18 -13.43 -3.57
CA ASP A 61 -13.51 -14.05 -3.55
C ASP A 61 -13.62 -15.21 -4.57
N ARG A 62 -12.92 -15.11 -5.70
CA ARG A 62 -12.83 -16.18 -6.71
C ARG A 62 -12.10 -17.41 -6.19
N VAL A 63 -10.94 -17.23 -5.54
CA VAL A 63 -10.16 -18.35 -4.97
C VAL A 63 -10.86 -18.91 -3.73
N MET A 64 -11.28 -18.04 -2.82
CA MET A 64 -11.87 -18.40 -1.52
C MET A 64 -13.39 -18.59 -1.61
N SER A 65 -13.81 -19.38 -2.59
CA SER A 65 -15.21 -19.80 -2.72
C SER A 65 -15.68 -20.62 -1.50
N ALA A 66 -16.99 -20.69 -1.26
CA ALA A 66 -17.55 -21.46 -0.15
C ALA A 66 -17.13 -22.93 -0.17
N ASP A 67 -17.11 -23.56 -1.35
CA ASP A 67 -16.62 -24.93 -1.53
C ASP A 67 -15.12 -25.05 -1.21
N ARG A 68 -14.31 -24.07 -1.65
CA ARG A 68 -12.88 -24.07 -1.34
C ARG A 68 -12.62 -23.96 0.16
N ILE A 69 -13.37 -23.11 0.87
CA ILE A 69 -13.28 -22.91 2.32
C ILE A 69 -13.57 -24.20 3.09
N LEU A 70 -14.57 -24.99 2.66
CA LEU A 70 -14.87 -26.29 3.27
C LEU A 70 -13.73 -27.29 3.07
N LYS A 71 -13.12 -27.29 1.89
CA LYS A 71 -12.01 -28.18 1.53
C LYS A 71 -10.70 -27.87 2.25
N LEU A 72 -10.53 -26.67 2.82
CA LEU A 72 -9.30 -26.28 3.55
C LEU A 72 -8.88 -27.25 4.66
N ASN A 73 -9.85 -27.93 5.28
CA ASN A 73 -9.57 -28.93 6.32
C ASN A 73 -8.91 -30.21 5.79
N VAL A 74 -9.06 -30.49 4.49
CA VAL A 74 -8.54 -31.69 3.81
C VAL A 74 -7.36 -31.33 2.92
N THR A 75 -7.51 -30.25 2.12
CA THR A 75 -6.49 -29.74 1.22
C THR A 75 -6.09 -28.32 1.62
N PRO A 76 -4.86 -28.11 2.14
CA PRO A 76 -4.41 -26.78 2.57
C PRO A 76 -4.36 -25.81 1.39
N LEU A 77 -4.46 -24.51 1.68
CA LEU A 77 -4.38 -23.44 0.68
C LEU A 77 -2.96 -23.32 0.13
N SER A 78 -2.78 -23.58 -1.16
CA SER A 78 -1.51 -23.31 -1.83
C SER A 78 -1.45 -21.84 -2.26
N PRO A 79 -0.33 -21.12 -2.02
CA PRO A 79 -0.16 -19.76 -2.52
C PRO A 79 -0.29 -19.64 -4.05
N PHE A 80 0.00 -20.72 -4.78
CA PHE A 80 -0.12 -20.78 -6.24
C PHE A 80 -1.57 -20.67 -6.74
N GLU A 81 -2.57 -21.00 -5.90
CA GLU A 81 -3.99 -20.89 -6.25
C GLU A 81 -4.42 -19.44 -6.53
N PHE A 82 -3.66 -18.46 -6.06
CA PHE A 82 -3.89 -17.04 -6.39
C PHE A 82 -3.17 -16.59 -7.66
N LEU A 83 -2.15 -17.31 -8.11
CA LEU A 83 -1.35 -16.92 -9.27
C LEU A 83 -2.01 -17.32 -10.58
N GLU A 84 -2.61 -18.51 -10.65
CA GLU A 84 -3.32 -18.96 -11.86
C GLU A 84 -4.44 -17.98 -12.27
N PRO A 85 -5.39 -17.60 -11.40
CA PRO A 85 -6.46 -16.71 -11.80
C PRO A 85 -5.98 -15.27 -12.02
N LEU A 86 -4.86 -14.87 -11.40
CA LEU A 86 -4.23 -13.58 -11.64
C LEU A 86 -3.65 -13.51 -13.06
N MET A 87 -2.95 -14.57 -13.48
CA MET A 87 -2.40 -14.67 -14.84
C MET A 87 -3.50 -14.72 -15.89
N GLU A 88 -4.59 -15.43 -15.62
CA GLU A 88 -5.78 -15.46 -16.50
C GLU A 88 -6.45 -14.10 -16.66
N ALA A 89 -6.35 -13.21 -15.66
CA ALA A 89 -6.98 -11.91 -15.72
C ALA A 89 -6.27 -10.94 -16.67
N GLU A 90 -5.01 -11.21 -17.07
CA GLU A 90 -4.19 -10.35 -17.93
C GLU A 90 -4.09 -8.89 -17.43
N ILE A 91 -4.19 -8.69 -16.11
CA ILE A 91 -4.11 -7.37 -15.49
C ILE A 91 -2.66 -7.07 -15.14
N GLU A 92 -2.19 -5.88 -15.49
CA GLU A 92 -0.85 -5.42 -15.14
C GLU A 92 -0.83 -4.72 -13.78
N SER A 93 0.24 -4.94 -13.03
CA SER A 93 0.50 -4.21 -11.78
C SER A 93 0.94 -2.79 -12.09
N VAL A 94 0.46 -1.81 -11.34
CA VAL A 94 0.93 -0.43 -11.44
C VAL A 94 2.36 -0.36 -10.90
N THR A 95 3.30 0.07 -11.73
CA THR A 95 4.71 0.25 -11.34
C THR A 95 4.87 1.45 -10.40
N LYS A 96 6.04 1.60 -9.78
CA LYS A 96 6.26 2.74 -8.87
C LYS A 96 6.36 4.04 -9.66
N GLU A 97 6.92 3.94 -10.86
CA GLU A 97 7.14 5.00 -11.82
C GLU A 97 5.80 5.53 -12.34
N GLU A 98 4.90 4.65 -12.78
CA GLU A 98 3.53 5.06 -13.17
C GLU A 98 2.77 5.66 -12.00
N TYR A 99 2.91 5.10 -10.79
CA TYR A 99 2.28 5.65 -9.60
C TYR A 99 2.79 7.06 -9.25
N GLN A 100 4.05 7.37 -9.59
CA GLN A 100 4.62 8.69 -9.34
C GLN A 100 3.91 9.77 -10.14
N GLU A 101 3.45 9.49 -11.37
CA GLU A 101 2.70 10.46 -12.18
C GLU A 101 1.40 10.91 -11.50
N TYR A 102 0.67 9.97 -10.90
CA TYR A 102 -0.53 10.28 -10.11
C TYR A 102 -0.20 11.07 -8.85
N THR A 103 0.93 10.74 -8.23
CA THR A 103 1.43 11.45 -7.04
C THR A 103 1.80 12.89 -7.37
N ASP A 104 2.52 13.12 -8.47
CA ASP A 104 2.92 14.45 -8.93
C ASP A 104 1.70 15.27 -9.36
N PHE A 105 0.75 14.65 -10.06
CA PHE A 105 -0.54 15.27 -10.37
C PHE A 105 -1.26 15.72 -9.09
N PHE A 106 -1.38 14.82 -8.11
CA PHE A 106 -2.03 15.12 -6.84
C PHE A 106 -1.33 16.26 -6.10
N ILE A 107 0.00 16.23 -5.99
CA ILE A 107 0.77 17.28 -5.30
C ILE A 107 0.60 18.63 -6.01
N LYS A 108 0.58 18.65 -7.35
CA LYS A 108 0.49 19.87 -8.14
C LYS A 108 -0.85 20.59 -7.96
N TYR A 109 -1.95 19.84 -7.85
CA TYR A 109 -3.31 20.37 -7.83
C TYR A 109 -4.00 20.30 -6.46
N SER A 110 -3.42 19.58 -5.50
CA SER A 110 -3.97 19.50 -4.14
C SER A 110 -3.86 20.84 -3.41
N PRO A 111 -4.88 21.23 -2.62
CA PRO A 111 -4.79 22.38 -1.72
C PRO A 111 -3.64 22.26 -0.71
N LEU A 112 -3.16 21.03 -0.44
CA LEU A 112 -2.00 20.76 0.42
C LEU A 112 -0.66 21.23 -0.17
N ARG A 113 -0.61 21.65 -1.44
CA ARG A 113 0.61 22.18 -2.07
C ARG A 113 1.21 23.34 -1.27
N LYS A 114 0.37 24.31 -0.89
CA LYS A 114 0.81 25.49 -0.11
C LYS A 114 1.37 25.08 1.25
N ALA A 115 0.65 24.19 1.94
CA ALA A 115 1.10 23.65 3.21
C ALA A 115 2.44 22.91 3.07
N ARG A 116 2.64 22.14 1.99
CA ARG A 116 3.90 21.42 1.74
C ARG A 116 5.09 22.38 1.54
N ASP A 117 4.90 23.46 0.79
CA ASP A 117 5.94 24.47 0.57
C ASP A 117 6.31 25.15 1.91
N GLU A 118 5.32 25.49 2.73
CA GLU A 118 5.52 26.04 4.07
C GLU A 118 6.26 25.05 5.00
N TYR A 119 5.86 23.77 4.99
CA TYR A 119 6.53 22.72 5.77
C TYR A 119 7.96 22.46 5.31
N ALA A 120 8.25 22.55 4.01
CA ALA A 120 9.61 22.39 3.48
C ALA A 120 10.53 23.48 4.04
N ILE A 121 10.06 24.73 4.03
CA ILE A 121 10.76 25.87 4.63
C ILE A 121 11.03 25.61 6.12
N ILE A 122 10.00 25.23 6.89
CA ILE A 122 10.13 24.91 8.32
C ILE A 122 11.17 23.81 8.56
N ASN A 123 11.19 22.76 7.73
CA ASN A 123 12.13 21.65 7.88
C ASN A 123 13.58 22.08 7.62
N THR A 124 13.84 23.00 6.69
CA THR A 124 15.20 23.54 6.49
C THR A 124 15.70 24.29 7.73
N TYR A 125 14.85 25.11 8.34
CA TYR A 125 15.18 25.80 9.58
C TYR A 125 15.42 24.83 10.73
N ARG A 126 14.57 23.81 10.87
CA ARG A 126 14.73 22.77 11.90
C ARG A 126 16.05 22.03 11.74
N ALA A 127 16.42 21.62 10.53
CA ALA A 127 17.69 20.96 10.26
C ALA A 127 18.88 21.81 10.72
N ALA A 128 18.93 23.08 10.31
CA ALA A 128 19.98 24.01 10.74
C ALA A 128 20.05 24.16 12.27
N VAL A 129 18.89 24.25 12.95
CA VAL A 129 18.84 24.31 14.41
C VAL A 129 19.36 23.02 15.04
N TYR A 130 18.96 21.84 14.56
CA TYR A 130 19.45 20.57 15.08
C TYR A 130 20.96 20.42 14.90
N ASP A 131 21.51 20.82 13.76
CA ASP A 131 22.97 20.78 13.53
C ASP A 131 23.71 21.68 14.54
N THR A 132 23.17 22.87 14.84
CA THR A 132 23.77 23.74 15.88
C THR A 132 23.67 23.18 17.29
N ILE A 133 22.60 22.45 17.61
CA ILE A 133 22.44 21.79 18.92
C ILE A 133 23.45 20.65 19.05
N VAL A 134 23.57 19.81 18.00
CA VAL A 134 24.54 18.70 17.96
C VAL A 134 25.98 19.22 18.11
N ALA A 135 26.34 20.29 17.40
CA ALA A 135 27.67 20.90 17.53
C ALA A 135 27.95 21.38 18.96
N LYS A 136 27.00 22.06 19.60
CA LYS A 136 27.12 22.52 21.00
C LYS A 136 27.18 21.37 22.01
N GLU A 137 26.52 20.25 21.75
CA GLU A 137 26.59 19.06 22.61
C GLU A 137 27.91 18.32 22.46
N GLN A 138 28.54 18.38 21.28
CA GLN A 138 29.88 17.83 21.04
C GLN A 138 30.95 18.68 21.74
N GLU A 139 30.87 20.01 21.62
CA GLU A 139 31.78 20.95 22.32
C GLU A 139 31.70 20.87 23.85
N LYS A 140 30.56 20.41 24.41
CA LYS A 140 30.40 20.21 25.86
C LYS A 140 30.94 18.87 26.37
N LYS A 141 31.22 17.93 25.48
CA LYS A 141 31.72 16.58 25.83
C LYS A 141 33.24 16.46 25.70
N GLU A 142 33.89 17.41 25.02
CA GLU A 142 35.33 17.64 25.03
C GLU A 142 35.74 18.51 26.24
#